data_AF-A0A554X5S0-F1
#
_entry.id   AF-A0A554X5S0-F1
#
_cell.length_a   1.000
_cell.length_b   1.000
_cell.length_c   1.000
_cell.angle_alpha   90.00
_cell.angle_beta   90.00
_cell.angle_gamma   90.00
#
_symmetry.space_group_name_H-M   'P 1'
#
loop_
_entity.id
_entity.type
_entity.pdbx_description
1 polymer ?
#
loop_
_entity_poly.entity_id
_entity_poly.type
_entity_poly.pdbx_seq_one_letter_code
_entity_poly.pdbx_strand_id
1 'polypeptide(L)'
;MTAIAPSPAARTARLGLRATPQQEAVLRRAAEVAHKSLTDFILDSACLAAEQTLLDQRLFMVSGSQYQALMDLLERPEQANDGLADLFARKFGQDLRRGRRW
;
A
#
# COMPACT_ATOMS: atom_id res chain seq x y z
N MET A 1 -9.52 34.12 -6.97
CA MET A 1 -9.15 32.69 -6.99
C MET A 1 -9.45 32.14 -5.61
N THR A 2 -10.61 31.54 -5.39
CA THR A 2 -11.05 31.07 -4.07
C THR A 2 -10.71 29.58 -3.95
N ALA A 3 -9.83 29.23 -3.02
CA ALA A 3 -9.49 27.84 -2.74
C ALA A 3 -10.71 27.13 -2.15
N ILE A 4 -11.14 26.05 -2.79
CA ILE A 4 -12.14 25.13 -2.23
C ILE A 4 -11.40 24.33 -1.15
N ALA A 5 -11.54 24.75 0.11
CA ALA A 5 -11.22 23.86 1.22
C ALA A 5 -12.23 22.69 1.17
N PRO A 6 -11.78 21.42 1.19
CA PRO A 6 -12.70 20.31 1.22
C PRO A 6 -13.53 20.39 2.51
N SER A 7 -14.83 20.57 2.37
CA SER A 7 -15.76 20.43 3.49
C SER A 7 -15.56 19.05 4.11
N PRO A 8 -15.48 18.92 5.45
CA PRO A 8 -15.29 17.62 6.08
C PRO A 8 -16.43 16.71 5.65
N ALA A 9 -16.10 15.66 4.89
CA ALA A 9 -17.07 14.67 4.47
C ALA A 9 -17.73 14.04 5.71
N ALA A 10 -19.05 13.87 5.66
CA ALA A 10 -19.79 13.28 6.76
C ALA A 10 -19.25 11.87 7.06
N ARG A 11 -18.91 11.61 8.33
CA ARG A 11 -18.48 10.28 8.81
C ARG A 11 -19.67 9.32 8.82
N THR A 12 -19.92 8.65 7.70
CA THR A 12 -21.06 7.73 7.52
C THR A 12 -20.74 6.27 7.88
N ALA A 13 -19.47 5.87 7.74
CA ALA A 13 -19.02 4.53 8.05
C ALA A 13 -18.86 4.31 9.57
N ARG A 14 -19.22 3.12 10.06
CA ARG A 14 -19.03 2.70 11.45
C ARG A 14 -17.92 1.66 11.55
N LEU A 15 -16.96 1.91 12.42
CA LEU A 15 -15.87 0.98 12.77
C LEU A 15 -16.08 0.51 14.22
N GLY A 16 -16.49 -0.74 14.38
CA GLY A 16 -16.66 -1.36 15.70
C GLY A 16 -15.34 -1.94 16.20
N LEU A 17 -14.76 -1.38 17.25
CA LEU A 17 -13.51 -1.85 17.85
C LEU A 17 -13.76 -2.35 19.27
N ARG A 18 -13.04 -3.41 19.66
CA ARG A 18 -12.95 -3.89 21.03
C ARG A 18 -11.49 -3.83 21.45
N ALA A 19 -11.24 -3.30 22.64
CA ALA A 19 -9.91 -3.18 23.22
C ALA A 19 -9.93 -3.75 24.65
N THR A 20 -8.79 -4.26 25.10
CA THR A 20 -8.60 -4.57 26.52
C THR A 20 -8.47 -3.28 27.33
N PRO A 21 -8.70 -3.29 28.65
CA PRO A 21 -8.52 -2.10 29.48
C PRO A 21 -7.12 -1.50 29.39
N GLN A 22 -6.09 -2.34 29.26
CA GLN A 22 -4.71 -1.90 29.10
C GLN A 22 -4.49 -1.18 27.75
N GLN A 23 -5.06 -1.73 26.66
CA GLN A 23 -4.98 -1.10 25.34
C GLN A 23 -5.73 0.25 25.32
N GLU A 24 -6.92 0.30 25.92
CA GLU A 24 -7.69 1.55 26.04
C GLU A 24 -6.91 2.61 26.82
N ALA A 25 -6.30 2.25 27.96
CA ALA A 25 -5.53 3.18 28.78
C ALA A 25 -4.36 3.80 28.00
N VAL A 26 -3.61 2.99 27.26
CA VAL A 26 -2.48 3.47 26.43
C VAL A 26 -2.98 4.39 25.31
N LEU A 27 -4.05 4.00 24.59
CA LEU A 27 -4.60 4.81 23.50
C LEU A 27 -5.15 6.14 24.00
N ARG A 28 -5.86 6.15 25.14
CA ARG A 28 -6.38 7.37 25.77
C ARG A 28 -5.24 8.30 26.17
N ARG A 29 -4.18 7.76 26.77
CA ARG A 29 -3.01 8.57 27.14
C ARG A 29 -2.31 9.16 25.91
N ALA A 30 -2.18 8.38 24.83
CA ALA A 30 -1.59 8.87 23.59
C ALA A 30 -2.45 9.99 22.95
N ALA A 31 -3.78 9.84 22.97
CA ALA A 31 -4.70 10.87 22.49
C ALA A 31 -4.61 12.17 23.31
N GLU A 32 -4.48 12.07 24.64
CA GLU A 32 -4.25 13.22 25.52
C GLU A 32 -2.97 13.98 25.15
N VAL A 33 -1.85 13.25 24.97
CA VAL A 33 -0.56 13.83 24.57
C VAL A 33 -0.64 14.48 23.19
N ALA A 34 -1.42 13.90 22.28
CA ALA A 34 -1.65 14.44 20.94
C ALA A 34 -2.69 15.58 20.91
N HIS A 35 -3.31 15.93 22.04
CA HIS A 35 -4.42 16.90 22.14
C HIS A 35 -5.59 16.59 21.20
N LYS A 36 -5.93 15.30 21.05
CA LYS A 36 -7.02 14.81 20.19
C LYS A 36 -8.04 14.01 21.00
N SER A 37 -9.27 13.91 20.46
CA SER A 37 -10.21 12.92 20.99
C SER A 37 -9.67 11.50 20.74
N LEU A 38 -10.06 10.54 21.59
CA LEU A 38 -9.65 9.14 21.41
C LEU A 38 -10.04 8.61 20.02
N THR A 39 -11.24 8.95 19.55
CA THR A 39 -11.73 8.54 18.23
C THR A 39 -10.91 9.14 17.10
N ASP A 40 -10.59 10.44 17.17
CA ASP A 40 -9.79 11.10 16.12
C ASP A 40 -8.35 10.57 16.12
N PHE A 41 -7.77 10.36 17.30
CA PHE A 41 -6.45 9.75 17.42
C PHE A 41 -6.39 8.35 16.80
N ILE A 42 -7.38 7.50 17.08
CA ILE A 42 -7.47 6.15 16.51
C ILE A 42 -7.64 6.20 14.99
N LEU A 43 -8.55 7.04 14.49
CA LEU A 43 -8.81 7.15 13.05
C LEU A 43 -7.58 7.64 12.29
N ASP A 44 -6.93 8.70 12.77
CA ASP A 44 -5.72 9.24 12.14
C ASP A 44 -4.59 8.21 12.14
N SER A 45 -4.37 7.55 13.28
CA SER A 45 -3.33 6.52 13.42
C SER A 45 -3.59 5.33 12.50
N ALA A 46 -4.84 4.88 12.41
CA ALA A 46 -5.22 3.77 11.54
C ALA A 46 -5.08 4.13 10.05
N CYS A 47 -5.44 5.36 9.66
CA CYS A 47 -5.28 5.83 8.28
C CYS A 47 -3.80 5.89 7.89
N LEU A 48 -2.98 6.49 8.75
CA LEU A 48 -1.53 6.58 8.53
C LEU A 48 -0.89 5.19 8.39
N ALA A 49 -1.25 4.24 9.27
CA ALA A 49 -0.76 2.87 9.19
C ALA A 49 -1.22 2.16 7.90
N ALA A 50 -2.46 2.40 7.46
CA ALA A 50 -2.98 1.85 6.21
C ALA A 50 -2.24 2.42 4.99
N GLU A 51 -2.00 3.73 4.96
CA GLU A 51 -1.23 4.40 3.90
C GLU A 51 0.19 3.85 3.82
N GLN A 52 0.88 3.74 4.96
CA GLN A 52 2.22 3.14 5.02
C GLN A 52 2.22 1.70 4.48
N THR A 53 1.25 0.89 4.90
CA THR A 53 1.14 -0.51 4.44
C THR A 53 0.88 -0.61 2.93
N LEU A 54 0.10 0.31 2.37
CA LEU A 54 -0.16 0.38 0.92
C LEU A 54 1.05 0.90 0.14
N LEU A 55 1.85 1.79 0.72
CA LEU A 55 3.05 2.36 0.12
C LEU A 55 4.25 1.40 0.18
N ASP A 56 4.39 0.63 1.25
CA ASP A 56 5.43 -0.40 1.38
C ASP A 56 5.33 -1.46 0.27
N GLN A 57 4.13 -1.68 -0.29
CA GLN A 57 3.96 -2.55 -1.46
C GLN A 57 4.47 -1.95 -2.79
N ARG A 58 4.81 -0.65 -2.81
CA ARG A 58 5.23 0.07 -4.02
C ARG A 58 6.68 0.51 -4.01
N LEU A 59 7.32 0.57 -2.84
CA LEU A 59 8.68 1.08 -2.68
C LEU A 59 9.67 -0.07 -2.48
N PHE A 60 10.44 -0.36 -3.53
CA PHE A 60 11.62 -1.22 -3.41
C PHE A 60 12.80 -0.39 -2.91
N MET A 61 13.15 -0.54 -1.63
CA MET A 61 14.39 0.04 -1.12
C MET A 61 15.58 -0.77 -1.64
N VAL A 62 16.40 -0.14 -2.49
CA VAL A 62 17.62 -0.72 -3.06
C VAL A 62 18.85 0.02 -2.52
N SER A 63 19.99 -0.66 -2.41
CA SER A 63 21.25 0.01 -2.08
C SER A 63 21.65 1.00 -3.19
N GLY A 64 22.49 1.99 -2.88
CA GLY A 64 22.97 2.94 -3.90
C GLY A 64 23.66 2.25 -5.09
N SER A 65 24.34 1.13 -4.86
CA SER A 65 24.96 0.34 -5.92
C SER A 65 23.94 -0.40 -6.79
N GLN A 66 22.86 -0.91 -6.20
CA GLN A 66 21.75 -1.54 -6.94
C GLN A 66 20.96 -0.50 -7.74
N TYR A 67 20.79 0.70 -7.18
CA TYR A 67 20.19 1.83 -7.89
C TYR A 67 21.02 2.21 -9.12
N GLN A 68 22.34 2.38 -8.97
CA GLN A 68 23.20 2.72 -10.11
C GLN A 68 23.19 1.62 -11.18
N ALA A 69 23.30 0.35 -10.78
CA ALA A 69 23.22 -0.77 -11.72
C ALA A 69 21.88 -0.82 -12.47
N LEU A 70 20.77 -0.44 -11.82
CA LEU A 70 19.47 -0.31 -12.47
C LEU A 70 19.44 0.86 -13.46
N MET A 71 19.97 2.03 -13.09
CA MET A 71 20.03 3.19 -14.00
C MET A 71 20.89 2.87 -15.23
N ASP A 72 22.05 2.25 -15.04
CA ASP A 72 22.93 1.82 -16.13
C ASP A 72 22.23 0.83 -17.05
N LEU A 73 21.35 -0.05 -16.53
CA LEU A 73 20.53 -0.94 -17.34
C LEU A 73 19.43 -0.22 -18.12
N LEU A 74 18.81 0.80 -17.54
CA LEU A 74 17.74 1.58 -18.18
C LEU A 74 18.27 2.51 -19.29
N GLU A 75 19.51 2.99 -19.18
CA GLU A 75 20.16 3.82 -20.20
C GLU A 75 20.68 3.03 -21.39
N ARG A 76 20.79 1.71 -21.28
CA ARG A 76 21.26 0.85 -22.38
C ARG A 76 20.18 0.71 -23.45
N PRO A 77 20.57 0.66 -24.73
CA PRO A 77 19.63 0.37 -25.82
C PRO A 77 19.00 -1.01 -25.62
N GLU A 78 17.77 -1.16 -26.10
CA GLU A 78 17.01 -2.39 -25.97
C GLU A 78 17.76 -3.55 -26.62
N GLN A 79 17.89 -4.64 -25.86
CA GLN A 79 18.49 -5.87 -26.35
C GLN A 79 17.39 -6.88 -26.59
N ALA A 80 17.46 -7.58 -27.72
CA ALA A 80 16.55 -8.68 -28.01
C ALA A 80 16.66 -9.73 -26.89
N ASN A 81 15.53 -10.07 -26.29
CA ASN A 81 15.42 -11.13 -25.30
C ASN A 81 14.54 -12.23 -25.89
N ASP A 82 15.19 -13.26 -26.44
CA ASP A 82 14.51 -14.39 -27.09
C ASP A 82 13.54 -15.11 -26.15
N GLY A 83 13.87 -15.16 -24.85
CA GLY A 83 12.97 -15.72 -23.82
C GLY A 83 11.73 -14.87 -23.58
N LEU A 84 11.85 -13.53 -23.66
CA LEU A 84 10.71 -12.63 -23.60
C LEU A 84 9.84 -12.73 -24.87
N ALA A 85 10.46 -12.89 -26.04
CA ALA A 85 9.76 -13.12 -27.29
C ALA A 85 8.97 -14.44 -27.28
N ASP A 86 9.57 -15.54 -26.79
CA ASP A 86 8.87 -16.82 -26.58
C ASP A 86 7.71 -16.66 -25.57
N LEU A 87 7.92 -15.93 -24.48
CA LEU A 87 6.89 -15.68 -23.47
C LEU A 87 5.68 -14.93 -24.04
N PHE A 88 5.88 -13.91 -24.87
CA PHE A 88 4.79 -13.21 -25.55
C PHE A 88 4.16 -14.02 -26.69
N ALA A 89 4.91 -14.91 -27.34
CA ALA A 89 4.40 -15.82 -28.37
C ALA A 89 3.54 -16.97 -27.79
N ARG A 90 3.77 -17.34 -26.52
CA ARG A 90 2.95 -18.30 -25.79
C ARG A 90 1.55 -17.75 -25.57
N LYS A 91 0.57 -18.32 -26.27
CA LYS A 91 -0.85 -18.02 -26.10
C LYS A 91 -1.29 -18.33 -24.67
N PHE A 92 -1.43 -17.32 -23.82
CA PHE A 92 -2.06 -17.45 -22.50
C PHE A 92 -3.51 -17.91 -22.72
N GLY A 93 -3.82 -19.17 -22.39
CA GLY A 93 -5.20 -19.69 -22.45
C GLY A 93 -5.47 -20.98 -23.23
N GLN A 94 -4.51 -21.92 -23.34
CA GLN A 94 -4.86 -23.29 -23.76
C GLN A 94 -4.69 -24.37 -22.68
N ASP A 95 -4.16 -24.05 -21.49
CA ASP A 95 -3.91 -25.07 -20.46
C ASP A 95 -4.90 -25.08 -19.29
N LEU A 96 -5.74 -24.05 -19.12
CA LEU A 96 -6.76 -24.02 -18.04
C LEU A 96 -8.06 -24.79 -18.37
N ARG A 97 -8.09 -25.59 -19.45
CA ARG A 97 -9.28 -26.38 -19.87
C ARG A 97 -9.06 -27.89 -19.92
N ARG A 98 -8.00 -28.44 -19.33
CA ARG A 98 -7.90 -29.90 -19.10
C ARG A 98 -7.67 -30.22 -17.63
N GLY A 99 -8.73 -30.70 -16.99
CA GLY A 99 -8.58 -31.66 -15.89
C GLY A 99 -8.70 -31.09 -14.47
N ARG A 100 -9.84 -30.50 -14.11
CA ARG A 100 -10.40 -30.71 -12.76
C ARG A 100 -11.50 -31.75 -12.84
N ARG A 101 -11.10 -33.02 -12.70
CA ARG A 101 -11.98 -34.12 -12.34
C ARG A 101 -11.79 -34.32 -10.83
N TRP A 102 -12.79 -33.90 -10.06
CA TRP A 102 -13.01 -34.40 -8.70
C TRP A 102 -13.59 -35.81 -8.80
#